data_AF-A0A832IB23-F1
#
_entry.id   AF-A0A832IB23-F1
#
_cell.length_a   1.000
_cell.length_b   1.000
_cell.length_c   1.000
_cell.angle_alpha   90.00
_cell.angle_beta   90.00
_cell.angle_gamma   90.00
#
_symmetry.space_group_name_H-M   'P 1'
#
loop_
_entity.id
_entity.type
_entity.pdbx_description
1 polymer ?
#
loop_
_entity_poly.entity_id
_entity_poly.type
_entity_poly.pdbx_seq_one_letter_code
_entity_poly.pdbx_strand_id
1 'polypeptide(L)'
;KCVSEVGANIDALVFSGLASAEAVLTDTEKELGVVLLDIGGGTTSLVIFIESAPVYTAVLPIGAKNITNDLAIGLRLSLEGAEKLKLSLLEEPEKKKEREAKEEEIDLAKLGIFEESRKVSLKTITEGIIKPRLDEIFGMVALEIQKSGLVGLTPSGVVLTGGGALTKGAVEACKRSLSLPVRIGSPSEISGLVDDILSPIYATSVGLLRYGFKNFEGYTPKISLPKLGEFPKKVSFSGFFDKIKSFFQSFLP
;
A
#
# COMPACT_ATOMS: atom_id res chain seq x y z
N LYS A 1 -0.69 21.20 11.32
CA LYS A 1 -0.65 22.49 10.59
C LYS A 1 -1.33 22.40 9.21
N CYS A 2 -0.82 21.60 8.26
CA CYS A 2 -1.49 21.43 6.95
C CYS A 2 -2.97 20.99 7.07
N VAL A 3 -3.27 19.98 7.90
CA VAL A 3 -4.64 19.48 8.12
C VAL A 3 -5.58 20.55 8.72
N SER A 4 -5.09 21.36 9.66
CA SER A 4 -5.89 22.41 10.29
C SER A 4 -6.19 23.58 9.33
N GLU A 5 -5.31 23.83 8.36
CA GLU A 5 -5.50 24.90 7.37
C GLU A 5 -6.65 24.61 6.40
N VAL A 6 -7.02 23.34 6.20
CA VAL A 6 -8.18 22.93 5.41
C VAL A 6 -9.47 22.77 6.26
N GLY A 7 -9.45 23.24 7.51
CA GLY A 7 -10.61 23.22 8.40
C GLY A 7 -10.93 21.86 9.04
N ALA A 8 -10.00 20.90 8.98
CA ALA A 8 -10.13 19.61 9.64
C ALA A 8 -9.44 19.59 11.01
N ASN A 9 -10.06 18.94 11.99
CA ASN A 9 -9.48 18.69 13.30
C ASN A 9 -8.74 17.34 13.32
N ILE A 10 -7.71 17.23 14.15
CA ILE A 10 -6.94 16.01 14.33
C ILE A 10 -7.33 15.42 15.69
N ASP A 11 -8.03 14.29 15.68
CA ASP A 11 -8.41 13.59 16.91
C ASP A 11 -7.24 12.77 17.49
N ALA A 12 -6.40 12.19 16.63
CA ALA A 12 -5.16 11.52 17.03
C ALA A 12 -4.12 11.45 15.90
N LEU A 13 -2.87 11.24 16.31
CA LEU A 13 -1.76 10.89 15.42
C LEU A 13 -1.40 9.42 15.65
N VAL A 14 -1.37 8.63 14.58
CA VAL A 14 -1.07 7.21 14.63
C VAL A 14 0.10 6.93 13.71
N PHE A 15 1.04 6.13 14.18
CA PHE A 15 2.15 5.66 13.34
C PHE A 15 1.61 4.80 12.19
N SER A 16 2.02 5.12 10.95
CA SER A 16 1.52 4.46 9.74
C SER A 16 1.65 2.94 9.78
N GLY A 17 2.78 2.41 10.27
CA GLY A 17 3.00 0.97 10.39
C GLY A 17 1.97 0.29 11.31
N LEU A 18 1.62 0.92 12.44
CA LEU A 18 0.59 0.39 13.35
C LEU A 18 -0.81 0.50 12.75
N ALA A 19 -1.11 1.60 12.06
CA ALA A 19 -2.38 1.72 11.34
C ALA A 19 -2.49 0.62 10.28
N SER A 20 -1.49 0.48 9.41
CA SER A 20 -1.46 -0.57 8.40
C SER A 20 -1.60 -1.98 9.01
N ALA A 21 -0.95 -2.24 10.16
CA ALA A 21 -1.09 -3.50 10.90
C ALA A 21 -2.53 -3.83 11.27
N GLU A 22 -3.31 -2.83 11.72
CA GLU A 22 -4.73 -3.00 12.07
C GLU A 22 -5.61 -3.39 10.88
N ALA A 23 -5.20 -3.07 9.66
CA ALA A 23 -5.96 -3.39 8.46
C ALA A 23 -5.61 -4.76 7.86
N VAL A 24 -4.36 -5.22 7.99
CA VAL A 24 -3.84 -6.32 7.16
C VAL A 24 -3.32 -7.54 7.92
N LEU A 25 -3.03 -7.40 9.22
CA LEU A 25 -2.60 -8.53 10.05
C LEU A 25 -3.81 -9.20 10.70
N THR A 26 -3.77 -10.52 10.76
CA THR A 26 -4.71 -11.33 11.54
C THR A 26 -4.26 -11.41 12.99
N ASP A 27 -5.20 -11.69 13.90
CA ASP A 27 -4.87 -11.90 15.32
C ASP A 27 -3.93 -13.09 15.50
N THR A 28 -4.09 -14.16 14.71
CA THR A 28 -3.20 -15.32 14.73
C THR A 28 -1.76 -14.97 14.36
N GLU A 29 -1.54 -14.14 13.35
CA GLU A 29 -0.19 -13.70 12.98
C GLU A 29 0.46 -12.84 14.06
N LYS A 30 -0.31 -11.93 14.66
CA LYS A 30 0.17 -11.09 15.77
C LYS A 30 0.52 -11.91 17.00
N GLU A 31 -0.27 -12.95 17.30
CA GLU A 31 -0.05 -13.84 18.44
C GLU A 31 1.19 -14.71 18.25
N LEU A 32 1.29 -15.40 17.10
CA LEU A 32 2.41 -16.30 16.81
C LEU A 32 3.72 -15.56 16.58
N GLY A 33 3.65 -14.33 16.08
CA GLY A 33 4.79 -13.46 15.79
C GLY A 33 4.94 -13.22 14.30
N VAL A 34 4.96 -11.95 13.90
CA VAL A 34 4.95 -11.51 12.49
C VAL A 34 5.70 -10.19 12.31
N VAL A 35 6.37 -10.04 11.15
CA VAL A 35 6.91 -8.76 10.70
C VAL A 35 5.96 -8.12 9.70
N LEU A 36 5.47 -6.92 9.98
CA LEU A 36 4.82 -6.07 8.99
C LEU A 36 5.86 -5.15 8.34
N LEU A 37 5.86 -5.10 7.02
CA LEU A 37 6.60 -4.10 6.23
C LEU A 37 5.61 -3.29 5.38
N ASP A 38 5.43 -2.02 5.71
CA ASP A 38 4.65 -1.07 4.92
C ASP A 38 5.61 -0.26 4.03
N ILE A 39 5.65 -0.61 2.75
CA ILE A 39 6.54 -0.01 1.75
C ILE A 39 5.80 1.14 1.06
N GLY A 40 6.04 2.34 1.57
CA GLY A 40 5.54 3.57 0.98
C GLY A 40 6.38 4.07 -0.18
N GLY A 41 6.08 5.28 -0.65
CA GLY A 41 6.86 5.93 -1.70
C GLY A 41 8.27 6.31 -1.25
N GLY A 42 8.39 6.98 -0.10
CA GLY A 42 9.68 7.49 0.39
C GLY A 42 10.27 6.72 1.57
N THR A 43 9.48 5.88 2.24
CA THR A 43 9.89 5.17 3.45
C THR A 43 9.36 3.75 3.46
N THR A 44 10.01 2.90 4.24
CA THR A 44 9.55 1.56 4.58
C THR A 44 9.39 1.51 6.09
N SER A 45 8.16 1.31 6.56
CA SER A 45 7.87 1.17 7.99
C SER A 45 7.90 -0.30 8.37
N LEU A 46 8.54 -0.62 9.48
CA LEU A 46 8.69 -1.96 10.02
C LEU A 46 8.01 -2.02 11.38
N VAL A 47 7.19 -3.06 11.60
CA VAL A 47 6.62 -3.39 12.91
C VAL A 47 6.78 -4.88 13.15
N ILE A 48 7.27 -5.26 14.33
CA ILE A 48 7.32 -6.66 14.77
C ILE A 48 6.30 -6.85 15.87
N PHE A 49 5.40 -7.81 15.69
CA PHE A 49 4.45 -8.26 16.71
C PHE A 49 4.91 -9.60 17.26
N ILE A 50 4.75 -9.79 18.58
CA ILE A 50 4.91 -11.05 19.33
C ILE A 50 3.86 -11.04 20.44
N GLU A 51 3.16 -12.15 20.66
CA GLU A 51 2.13 -12.28 21.72
C GLU A 51 1.11 -11.13 21.66
N SER A 52 0.64 -10.84 20.44
CA SER A 52 -0.36 -9.79 20.14
C SER A 52 0.07 -8.35 20.42
N ALA A 53 1.32 -8.11 20.83
CA ALA A 53 1.84 -6.78 21.13
C ALA A 53 2.90 -6.33 20.10
N PRO A 54 2.92 -5.04 19.69
CA PRO A 54 4.02 -4.50 18.92
C PRO A 54 5.26 -4.35 19.82
N VAL A 55 6.28 -5.16 19.58
CA VAL A 55 7.50 -5.21 20.39
C VAL A 55 8.65 -4.37 19.82
N TYR A 56 8.58 -4.05 18.52
CA TYR A 56 9.60 -3.26 17.84
C TYR A 56 9.02 -2.50 16.65
N THR A 57 9.50 -1.27 16.44
CA THR A 57 9.14 -0.44 15.29
C THR A 57 10.35 0.30 14.75
N ALA A 58 10.44 0.41 13.43
CA ALA A 58 11.45 1.22 12.77
C ALA A 58 10.90 1.86 11.48
N VAL A 59 11.56 2.91 11.00
CA VAL A 59 11.28 3.53 9.70
C VAL A 59 12.60 3.68 8.95
N LEU A 60 12.68 3.03 7.80
CA LEU A 60 13.81 3.14 6.89
C LEU A 60 13.53 4.25 5.87
N PRO A 61 14.49 5.17 5.61
CA PRO A 61 14.31 6.29 4.68
C PRO A 61 14.52 5.86 3.22
N ILE A 62 13.90 4.74 2.84
CA ILE A 62 13.95 4.16 1.49
C ILE A 62 12.58 3.54 1.17
N GLY A 63 12.09 3.74 -0.05
CA GLY A 63 10.77 3.24 -0.47
C GLY A 63 10.69 3.02 -1.98
N ALA A 64 9.47 2.83 -2.47
CA ALA A 64 9.22 2.46 -3.87
C ALA A 64 9.60 3.55 -4.88
N LYS A 65 9.77 4.81 -4.47
CA LYS A 65 10.28 5.89 -5.35
C LYS A 65 11.75 5.70 -5.69
N ASN A 66 12.54 5.02 -4.84
CA ASN A 66 13.93 4.71 -5.18
C ASN A 66 14.01 3.79 -6.41
N ILE A 67 13.06 2.85 -6.54
CA ILE A 67 12.93 1.99 -7.73
C ILE A 67 12.58 2.83 -8.95
N THR A 68 11.65 3.77 -8.82
CA THR A 68 11.29 4.73 -9.89
C THR A 68 12.49 5.56 -10.32
N ASN A 69 13.30 6.05 -9.38
CA ASN A 69 14.49 6.83 -9.68
C ASN A 69 15.53 5.99 -10.44
N ASP A 70 15.74 4.74 -10.04
CA ASP A 70 16.69 3.86 -10.74
C ASP A 70 16.21 3.53 -12.16
N LEU A 71 14.89 3.32 -12.35
CA LEU A 71 14.30 3.16 -13.68
C LEU A 71 14.49 4.42 -14.53
N ALA A 72 14.25 5.60 -13.96
CA ALA A 72 14.43 6.87 -14.65
C ALA A 72 15.89 7.06 -15.10
N ILE A 73 16.86 6.74 -14.24
CA ILE A 73 18.29 6.85 -14.56
C ILE A 73 18.71 5.78 -15.56
N GLY A 74 18.47 4.51 -15.24
CA GLY A 74 18.90 3.36 -16.04
C GLY A 74 18.26 3.34 -17.42
N LEU A 75 17.04 3.86 -17.55
CA LEU A 75 16.30 3.95 -18.79
C LEU A 75 16.10 5.38 -19.29
N ARG A 76 16.84 6.38 -18.81
CA ARG A 76 16.78 7.77 -19.29
C ARG A 76 15.34 8.30 -19.49
N LEU A 77 14.43 7.92 -18.59
CA LEU A 77 13.04 8.35 -18.61
C LEU A 77 12.83 9.53 -17.67
N SER A 78 11.75 10.29 -17.88
CA SER A 78 11.24 11.15 -16.83
C SER A 78 10.80 10.32 -15.62
N LEU A 79 10.71 10.95 -14.45
CA LEU A 79 10.18 10.28 -13.25
C LEU A 79 8.75 9.77 -13.46
N GLU A 80 7.95 10.52 -14.23
CA GLU A 80 6.58 10.14 -14.58
C GLU A 80 6.57 8.90 -15.49
N GLY A 81 7.37 8.90 -16.56
CA GLY A 81 7.51 7.76 -17.46
C GLY A 81 8.03 6.52 -16.74
N ALA A 82 9.01 6.67 -15.84
CA ALA A 82 9.53 5.58 -15.03
C ALA A 82 8.47 5.00 -14.07
N GLU A 83 7.67 5.85 -13.43
CA GLU A 83 6.58 5.38 -12.56
C GLU A 83 5.53 4.63 -13.36
N LYS A 84 5.13 5.18 -14.52
CA LYS A 84 4.16 4.54 -15.41
C LYS A 84 4.65 3.19 -15.90
N LEU A 85 5.93 3.07 -16.25
CA LEU A 85 6.56 1.79 -16.59
C LEU A 85 6.50 0.84 -15.41
N LYS A 86 6.92 1.25 -14.20
CA LYS A 86 6.89 0.42 -13.00
C LYS A 86 5.48 -0.10 -12.68
N LEU A 87 4.47 0.75 -12.77
CA LEU A 87 3.07 0.40 -12.53
C LEU A 87 2.48 -0.48 -13.64
N SER A 88 2.98 -0.40 -14.88
CA SER A 88 2.55 -1.31 -15.94
C SER A 88 2.98 -2.78 -15.71
N LEU A 89 3.92 -3.01 -14.79
CA LEU A 89 4.47 -4.33 -14.48
C LEU A 89 3.77 -5.03 -13.32
N LEU A 90 2.77 -4.39 -12.69
CA LEU A 90 2.01 -5.00 -11.60
C LEU A 90 1.48 -6.38 -12.04
N GLU A 91 1.62 -7.38 -11.17
CA GLU A 91 1.23 -8.75 -11.52
C GLU A 91 -0.29 -8.82 -11.69
N GLU A 92 -0.76 -9.04 -12.93
CA GLU A 92 -2.13 -9.50 -13.13
C GLU A 92 -2.22 -10.97 -12.67
N PRO A 93 -3.12 -11.31 -11.73
CA PRO A 93 -3.19 -12.66 -11.15
C PRO A 93 -3.55 -13.79 -12.14
N GLU A 94 -3.86 -13.50 -13.41
CA GLU A 94 -4.46 -14.51 -14.32
C GLU A 94 -3.77 -14.74 -15.68
N LYS A 95 -2.62 -14.13 -15.97
CA LYS A 95 -1.93 -14.39 -17.26
C LYS A 95 -0.64 -15.20 -17.10
N LYS A 96 -0.72 -16.32 -16.38
CA LYS A 96 0.15 -17.48 -16.68
C LYS A 96 -0.43 -18.22 -17.89
N LYS A 97 -0.30 -17.62 -19.08
CA LYS A 97 -0.29 -18.39 -20.33
C LYS A 97 1.14 -18.48 -20.78
N GLU A 98 1.58 -19.73 -20.93
CA GLU A 98 2.78 -20.18 -21.63
C GLU A 98 3.23 -19.15 -22.68
N ARG A 99 4.16 -18.28 -22.29
CA ARG A 99 4.88 -17.44 -23.24
C ARG A 99 6.28 -18.02 -23.31
N GLU A 100 6.55 -18.64 -24.46
CA GLU A 100 7.86 -19.13 -24.85
C GLU A 100 8.94 -18.11 -24.48
N ALA A 101 10.11 -18.60 -24.10
CA ALA A 101 11.30 -17.84 -23.70
C ALA A 101 11.92 -17.01 -24.85
N LYS A 102 11.12 -16.17 -25.50
CA LYS A 102 11.63 -15.00 -26.22
C LYS A 102 11.75 -13.88 -25.19
N GLU A 103 12.83 -13.11 -25.25
CA GLU A 103 13.00 -11.92 -24.44
C GLU A 103 11.79 -11.00 -24.68
N GLU A 104 10.86 -10.97 -23.72
CA GLU A 104 9.70 -10.08 -23.80
C GLU A 104 10.21 -8.64 -23.78
N GLU A 105 9.95 -7.91 -24.85
CA GLU A 105 10.23 -6.49 -24.93
C GLU A 105 8.96 -5.68 -24.63
N ILE A 106 9.13 -4.62 -23.84
CA ILE A 106 8.09 -3.62 -23.57
C ILE A 106 8.29 -2.46 -24.51
N ASP A 107 7.23 -2.12 -25.24
CA ASP A 107 7.17 -0.94 -26.09
C ASP A 107 6.70 0.26 -25.26
N LEU A 108 7.61 1.19 -24.97
CA LEU A 108 7.34 2.35 -24.14
C LEU A 108 6.28 3.29 -24.76
N ALA A 109 6.21 3.36 -26.09
CA ALA A 109 5.23 4.21 -26.77
C ALA A 109 3.79 3.72 -26.52
N LYS A 110 3.58 2.41 -26.36
CA LYS A 110 2.26 1.84 -25.99
C LYS A 110 1.83 2.21 -24.57
N LEU A 111 2.80 2.51 -23.71
CA LEU A 111 2.55 3.05 -22.38
C LEU A 111 2.42 4.58 -22.42
N GLY A 112 2.40 5.23 -23.59
CA GLY A 112 2.34 6.70 -23.69
C GLY A 112 3.58 7.39 -23.11
N ILE A 113 4.73 6.72 -23.17
CA ILE A 113 6.05 7.25 -22.78
C ILE A 113 6.77 7.53 -24.11
N PHE A 114 6.95 8.82 -24.43
CA PHE A 114 7.41 9.26 -25.75
C PHE A 114 8.82 9.88 -25.74
N GLU A 115 9.42 10.06 -24.56
CA GLU A 115 10.72 10.72 -24.41
C GLU A 115 11.84 9.99 -25.18
N GLU A 116 11.78 8.65 -25.22
CA GLU A 116 12.62 7.80 -26.07
C GLU A 116 11.77 6.60 -26.52
N SER A 117 11.15 6.68 -27.71
CA SER A 117 10.40 5.54 -28.30
C SER A 117 11.36 4.38 -28.58
N ARG A 118 11.49 3.47 -27.61
CA ARG A 118 12.30 2.27 -27.71
C ARG A 118 11.61 1.08 -27.07
N LYS A 119 12.00 -0.09 -27.55
CA LYS A 119 11.68 -1.35 -26.90
C LYS A 119 12.73 -1.63 -25.84
N VAL A 120 12.28 -2.00 -24.64
CA VAL A 120 13.16 -2.35 -23.53
C VAL A 120 12.88 -3.78 -23.11
N SER A 121 13.92 -4.60 -22.97
CA SER A 121 13.78 -5.96 -22.47
C SER A 121 13.20 -5.96 -21.04
N LEU A 122 12.15 -6.76 -20.83
CA LEU A 122 11.56 -6.97 -19.51
C LEU A 122 12.62 -7.46 -18.52
N LYS A 123 13.55 -8.32 -18.97
CA LYS A 123 14.64 -8.83 -18.13
C LYS A 123 15.58 -7.70 -17.68
N THR A 124 15.90 -6.76 -18.55
CA THR A 124 16.71 -5.57 -18.17
C THR A 124 16.00 -4.77 -17.10
N ILE A 125 14.68 -4.59 -17.20
CA ILE A 125 13.89 -3.85 -16.23
C ILE A 125 13.82 -4.60 -14.89
N THR A 126 13.42 -5.87 -14.90
CA THR A 126 13.16 -6.64 -13.68
C THR A 126 14.45 -7.09 -13.00
N GLU A 127 15.36 -7.75 -13.72
CA GLU A 127 16.60 -8.29 -13.15
C GLU A 127 17.72 -7.26 -13.08
N GLY A 128 17.76 -6.30 -14.01
CA GLY A 128 18.83 -5.32 -14.09
C GLY A 128 18.63 -4.08 -13.21
N ILE A 129 17.38 -3.71 -12.90
CA ILE A 129 17.07 -2.46 -12.20
C ILE A 129 16.20 -2.70 -10.96
N ILE A 130 15.01 -3.28 -11.12
CA ILE A 130 14.05 -3.43 -10.01
C ILE A 130 14.61 -4.35 -8.92
N LYS A 131 15.11 -5.52 -9.29
CA LYS A 131 15.61 -6.53 -8.35
C LYS A 131 16.77 -6.02 -7.49
N PRO A 132 17.85 -5.41 -8.02
CA PRO A 132 18.91 -4.85 -7.19
C PRO A 132 18.41 -3.87 -6.13
N ARG A 133 17.46 -2.98 -6.49
CA ARG A 133 16.90 -2.03 -5.53
C ARG A 133 16.01 -2.71 -4.48
N LEU A 134 15.23 -3.71 -4.86
CA LEU A 134 14.48 -4.51 -3.90
C LEU A 134 15.41 -5.27 -2.95
N ASP A 135 16.46 -5.89 -3.48
CA ASP A 135 17.45 -6.62 -2.69
C ASP A 135 18.16 -5.67 -1.69
N GLU A 136 18.43 -4.42 -2.08
CA GLU A 136 18.94 -3.38 -1.16
C GLU A 136 17.93 -3.00 -0.07
N ILE A 137 16.67 -2.70 -0.44
CA ILE A 137 15.60 -2.37 0.52
C ILE A 137 15.46 -3.49 1.56
N PHE A 138 15.34 -4.74 1.10
CA PHE A 138 15.16 -5.88 1.99
C PHE A 138 16.45 -6.27 2.73
N GLY A 139 17.63 -5.95 2.18
CA GLY A 139 18.89 -6.06 2.90
C GLY A 139 18.96 -5.10 4.09
N MET A 140 18.51 -3.85 3.92
CA MET A 140 18.41 -2.89 5.03
C MET A 140 17.38 -3.34 6.07
N VAL A 141 16.24 -3.89 5.63
CA VAL A 141 15.25 -4.48 6.53
C VAL A 141 15.84 -5.65 7.32
N ALA A 142 16.57 -6.55 6.68
CA ALA A 142 17.21 -7.69 7.34
C ALA A 142 18.18 -7.23 8.44
N LEU A 143 18.98 -6.21 8.15
CA LEU A 143 19.89 -5.60 9.13
C LEU A 143 19.13 -4.97 10.31
N GLU A 144 18.01 -4.30 10.07
CA GLU A 144 17.21 -3.70 11.15
C GLU A 144 16.54 -4.77 12.02
N ILE A 145 16.05 -5.86 11.43
CA ILE A 145 15.53 -7.02 12.18
C ILE A 145 16.65 -7.66 13.00
N GLN A 146 17.84 -7.85 12.43
CA GLN A 146 18.99 -8.39 13.17
C GLN A 146 19.35 -7.51 14.37
N LYS A 147 19.39 -6.18 14.16
CA LYS A 147 19.66 -5.19 15.21
C LYS A 147 18.61 -5.17 16.31
N SER A 148 17.36 -5.50 16.01
CA SER A 148 16.30 -5.62 17.02
C SER A 148 16.51 -6.79 18.00
N GLY A 149 17.32 -7.79 17.63
CA GLY A 149 17.51 -9.01 18.41
C GLY A 149 16.35 -10.02 18.33
N LEU A 150 15.36 -9.79 17.47
CA LEU A 150 14.13 -10.59 17.36
C LEU A 150 14.14 -11.61 16.21
N VAL A 151 15.33 -11.92 15.66
CA VAL A 151 15.48 -12.91 14.59
C VAL A 151 15.00 -14.28 15.07
N GLY A 152 14.19 -14.96 14.24
CA GLY A 152 13.65 -16.29 14.57
C GLY A 152 12.43 -16.29 15.49
N LEU A 153 11.98 -15.12 15.97
CA LEU A 153 10.79 -14.99 16.83
C LEU A 153 9.52 -14.61 16.06
N THR A 154 9.53 -14.76 14.74
CA THR A 154 8.42 -14.40 13.84
C THR A 154 8.02 -15.57 12.93
N PRO A 155 7.50 -16.67 13.50
CA PRO A 155 7.16 -17.88 12.75
C PRO A 155 6.06 -17.67 11.70
N SER A 156 5.21 -16.64 11.84
CA SER A 156 4.23 -16.28 10.80
C SER A 156 4.86 -15.63 9.57
N GLY A 157 6.15 -15.29 9.63
CA GLY A 157 6.89 -14.67 8.55
C GLY A 157 6.61 -13.18 8.42
N VAL A 158 6.46 -12.73 7.17
CA VAL A 158 6.41 -11.32 6.81
C VAL A 158 5.15 -11.00 6.01
N VAL A 159 4.50 -9.90 6.37
CA VAL A 159 3.37 -9.34 5.63
C VAL A 159 3.82 -8.03 5.00
N LEU A 160 3.88 -7.99 3.67
CA LEU A 160 4.17 -6.79 2.90
C LEU A 160 2.88 -6.01 2.64
N THR A 161 2.90 -4.69 2.83
CA THR A 161 1.77 -3.83 2.49
C THR A 161 2.24 -2.46 1.96
N GLY A 162 1.31 -1.56 1.68
CA GLY A 162 1.59 -0.30 1.01
C GLY A 162 1.76 -0.47 -0.51
N GLY A 163 1.83 0.64 -1.24
CA GLY A 163 1.93 0.60 -2.71
C GLY A 163 3.22 -0.04 -3.22
N GLY A 164 4.32 0.03 -2.46
CA GLY A 164 5.59 -0.59 -2.82
C GLY A 164 5.56 -2.11 -2.77
N ALA A 165 4.69 -2.72 -1.96
CA ALA A 165 4.52 -4.17 -1.89
C ALA A 165 4.02 -4.79 -3.20
N LEU A 166 3.37 -3.97 -4.05
CA LEU A 166 2.88 -4.40 -5.36
C LEU A 166 3.98 -4.40 -6.44
N THR A 167 5.18 -3.92 -6.14
CA THR A 167 6.28 -3.92 -7.11
C THR A 167 6.62 -5.34 -7.55
N LYS A 168 6.72 -5.56 -8.86
CA LYS A 168 7.06 -6.87 -9.43
C LYS A 168 8.34 -7.45 -8.81
N GLY A 169 8.26 -8.66 -8.26
CA GLY A 169 9.38 -9.34 -7.61
C GLY A 169 9.59 -8.97 -6.13
N ALA A 170 8.75 -8.13 -5.53
CA ALA A 170 8.91 -7.71 -4.12
C ALA A 170 8.79 -8.89 -3.14
N VAL A 171 7.83 -9.78 -3.35
CA VAL A 171 7.63 -10.97 -2.49
C VAL A 171 8.84 -11.88 -2.57
N GLU A 172 9.34 -12.13 -3.77
CA GLU A 172 10.48 -13.00 -4.07
C GLU A 172 11.77 -12.42 -3.48
N ALA A 173 11.99 -11.11 -3.62
CA ALA A 173 13.13 -10.42 -3.02
C ALA A 173 13.08 -10.49 -1.50
N CYS A 174 11.92 -10.23 -0.90
CA CYS A 174 11.74 -10.33 0.55
C CYS A 174 12.01 -11.75 1.06
N LYS A 175 11.46 -12.78 0.38
CA LYS A 175 11.70 -14.20 0.70
C LYS A 175 13.19 -14.55 0.65
N ARG A 176 13.90 -14.11 -0.38
CA ARG A 176 15.35 -14.35 -0.52
C ARG A 176 16.14 -13.67 0.59
N SER A 177 15.85 -12.40 0.89
CA SER A 177 16.61 -11.63 1.87
C SER A 177 16.36 -12.07 3.32
N LEU A 178 15.12 -12.46 3.65
CA LEU A 178 14.74 -12.80 5.03
C LEU A 178 14.65 -14.30 5.31
N SER A 179 14.60 -15.15 4.28
CA SER A 179 14.40 -16.60 4.43
C SER A 179 13.14 -16.96 5.25
N LEU A 180 12.10 -16.13 5.16
CA LEU A 180 10.83 -16.30 5.84
C LEU A 180 9.69 -16.46 4.82
N PRO A 181 8.55 -17.06 5.21
CA PRO A 181 7.31 -16.94 4.46
C PRO A 181 6.95 -15.47 4.27
N VAL A 182 6.49 -15.11 3.06
CA VAL A 182 6.08 -13.74 2.75
C VAL A 182 4.76 -13.77 1.99
N ARG A 183 3.82 -12.93 2.42
CA ARG A 183 2.57 -12.66 1.71
C ARG A 183 2.33 -11.16 1.57
N ILE A 184 1.46 -10.79 0.63
CA ILE A 184 0.93 -9.43 0.54
C ILE A 184 -0.28 -9.30 1.48
N GLY A 185 -0.31 -8.22 2.25
CA GLY A 185 -1.41 -7.83 3.12
C GLY A 185 -2.22 -6.71 2.49
N SER A 186 -3.50 -6.99 2.26
CA SER A 186 -4.50 -6.04 1.79
C SER A 186 -5.56 -5.89 2.87
N PRO A 187 -6.20 -4.71 3.00
CA PRO A 187 -7.34 -4.54 3.88
C PRO A 187 -8.44 -5.59 3.62
N SER A 188 -9.02 -6.12 4.69
CA SER A 188 -10.12 -7.08 4.63
C SER A 188 -11.34 -6.59 5.43
N GLU A 189 -12.45 -7.32 5.37
CA GLU A 189 -13.66 -7.12 6.20
C GLU A 189 -14.27 -5.71 6.12
N ILE A 190 -14.20 -5.09 4.94
CA ILE A 190 -14.87 -3.82 4.67
C ILE A 190 -16.16 -4.13 3.91
N SER A 191 -17.28 -3.55 4.35
CA SER A 191 -18.58 -3.70 3.68
C SER A 191 -18.94 -2.46 2.86
N GLY A 192 -19.60 -2.64 1.70
CA GLY A 192 -20.10 -1.55 0.85
C GLY A 192 -19.60 -1.62 -0.59
N LEU A 193 -19.58 -0.49 -1.30
CA LEU A 193 -18.87 -0.33 -2.58
C LEU A 193 -17.37 -0.20 -2.29
N VAL A 194 -16.69 -1.32 -2.18
CA VAL A 194 -15.32 -1.40 -1.62
C VAL A 194 -14.30 -2.06 -2.54
N ASP A 195 -14.67 -2.44 -3.77
CA ASP A 195 -13.77 -3.16 -4.67
C ASP A 195 -12.45 -2.39 -4.91
N ASP A 196 -12.52 -1.06 -4.91
CA ASP A 196 -11.35 -0.19 -5.12
C ASP A 196 -10.42 -0.08 -3.90
N ILE A 197 -10.88 -0.41 -2.68
CA ILE A 197 -10.10 -0.22 -1.43
C ILE A 197 -9.49 -1.50 -0.87
N LEU A 198 -9.71 -2.64 -1.52
CA LEU A 198 -9.11 -3.94 -1.17
C LEU A 198 -7.69 -4.10 -1.73
N SER A 199 -6.92 -3.01 -1.70
CA SER A 199 -5.54 -2.95 -2.18
C SER A 199 -4.59 -2.57 -1.04
N PRO A 200 -3.35 -3.10 -1.01
CA PRO A 200 -2.34 -2.71 -0.02
C PRO A 200 -2.08 -1.20 0.05
N ILE A 201 -2.36 -0.46 -1.04
CA ILE A 201 -2.25 1.00 -1.11
C ILE A 201 -3.11 1.69 -0.05
N TYR A 202 -4.23 1.08 0.35
CA TYR A 202 -5.18 1.65 1.31
C TYR A 202 -5.01 1.16 2.75
N ALA A 203 -3.99 0.34 3.04
CA ALA A 203 -3.77 -0.27 4.36
C ALA A 203 -3.74 0.77 5.49
N THR A 204 -2.96 1.83 5.35
CA THR A 204 -2.88 2.87 6.39
C THR A 204 -4.23 3.57 6.59
N SER A 205 -4.90 3.97 5.50
CA SER A 205 -6.17 4.70 5.59
C SER A 205 -7.27 3.87 6.23
N VAL A 206 -7.43 2.60 5.82
CA VAL A 206 -8.40 1.68 6.44
C VAL A 206 -8.01 1.40 7.90
N GLY A 207 -6.72 1.24 8.16
CA GLY A 207 -6.16 1.04 9.49
C GLY A 207 -6.49 2.17 10.46
N LEU A 208 -6.36 3.43 10.01
CA LEU A 208 -6.74 4.61 10.78
C LEU A 208 -8.23 4.63 11.12
N LEU A 209 -9.10 4.25 10.16
CA LEU A 209 -10.54 4.16 10.41
C LEU A 209 -10.88 3.07 11.44
N ARG A 210 -10.25 1.89 11.33
CA ARG A 210 -10.41 0.80 12.30
C ARG A 210 -9.90 1.23 13.69
N TYR A 211 -8.75 1.87 13.76
CA TYR A 211 -8.20 2.41 15.01
C TYR A 211 -9.16 3.43 15.62
N GLY A 212 -9.67 4.37 14.82
CA GLY A 212 -10.60 5.38 15.29
C GLY A 212 -11.91 4.79 15.81
N PHE A 213 -12.47 3.80 15.10
CA PHE A 213 -13.68 3.09 15.52
C PHE A 213 -13.49 2.38 16.87
N LYS A 214 -12.35 1.73 17.10
CA LYS A 214 -12.04 1.02 18.36
C LYS A 214 -11.77 1.97 19.54
N ASN A 215 -11.10 3.10 19.29
CA ASN A 215 -10.58 3.96 20.37
C ASN A 215 -11.44 5.20 20.65
N PHE A 216 -12.34 5.58 19.75
CA PHE A 216 -13.23 6.73 19.90
C PHE A 216 -14.71 6.32 20.00
N GLU A 217 -14.99 5.25 20.77
CA GLU A 217 -16.36 4.92 21.17
C GLU A 217 -17.05 6.17 21.75
N GLY A 218 -18.15 6.59 21.12
CA GLY A 218 -18.89 7.81 21.48
C GLY A 218 -18.80 8.95 20.47
N TYR A 219 -18.03 8.84 19.38
CA TYR A 219 -18.18 9.74 18.24
C TYR A 219 -19.47 9.40 17.48
N THR A 220 -20.62 9.88 17.97
CA THR A 220 -21.75 10.14 17.09
C THR A 220 -21.27 11.21 16.12
N PRO A 221 -21.14 10.94 14.80
CA PRO A 221 -20.83 12.00 13.89
C PRO A 221 -21.95 13.03 14.07
N LYS A 222 -21.59 14.26 14.46
CA LYS A 222 -22.50 15.41 14.37
C LYS A 222 -22.67 15.74 12.89
N ILE A 223 -23.22 14.80 12.13
CA ILE A 223 -23.98 15.15 10.95
C ILE A 223 -25.17 15.89 11.54
N SER A 224 -25.09 17.21 11.56
CA SER A 224 -26.22 18.09 11.83
C SER A 224 -27.21 17.91 10.67
N LEU A 225 -27.89 16.77 10.63
CA LEU A 225 -29.15 16.64 9.93
C LEU A 225 -30.07 17.66 10.60
N PRO A 226 -30.59 18.66 9.88
CA PRO A 226 -31.49 19.64 10.47
C PRO A 226 -32.62 18.88 11.16
N LYS A 227 -32.87 19.20 12.44
CA LYS A 227 -33.93 18.58 13.24
C LYS A 227 -35.23 18.71 12.48
N LEU A 228 -35.63 17.63 11.79
CA LEU A 228 -36.90 17.56 11.10
C LEU A 228 -37.94 17.28 12.19
N GLY A 229 -38.55 18.34 12.68
CA GLY A 229 -39.77 18.25 13.46
C GLY A 229 -40.79 17.42 12.69
N GLU A 230 -41.43 16.51 13.42
CA GLU A 230 -42.65 15.76 13.10
C GLU A 230 -43.21 15.96 11.67
N PHE A 231 -42.74 15.19 10.68
CA PHE A 231 -43.43 15.03 9.40
C PHE A 231 -43.30 13.59 8.87
N PRO A 232 -44.33 13.09 8.14
CA PRO A 232 -44.83 11.72 8.28
C PRO A 232 -44.06 10.67 7.49
N LYS A 233 -44.31 9.41 7.82
CA LYS A 233 -43.83 8.19 7.15
C LYS A 233 -44.08 8.21 5.63
N LYS A 234 -43.15 8.77 4.87
CA LYS A 234 -42.78 8.46 3.47
C LYS A 234 -41.85 9.56 2.96
N VAL A 235 -40.53 9.33 2.97
CA VAL A 235 -39.61 10.13 2.16
C VAL A 235 -38.69 9.20 1.37
N SER A 236 -38.77 9.35 0.06
CA SER A 236 -38.04 8.64 -0.98
C SER A 236 -36.53 8.92 -0.90
N PHE A 237 -35.74 7.85 -1.03
CA PHE A 237 -34.27 7.85 -1.07
C PHE A 237 -33.69 8.51 -2.35
N SER A 238 -34.54 8.91 -3.31
CA SER A 238 -34.09 9.49 -4.58
C SER A 238 -33.40 10.85 -4.43
N GLY A 239 -33.85 11.70 -3.50
CA GLY A 239 -33.34 13.07 -3.36
C GLY A 239 -31.94 13.19 -2.73
N PHE A 240 -31.49 12.16 -2.00
CA PHE A 240 -30.14 12.12 -1.42
C PHE A 240 -29.09 11.71 -2.48
N PHE A 241 -29.49 10.86 -3.42
CA PHE A 241 -28.64 10.39 -4.52
C PHE A 241 -28.32 11.51 -5.51
N ASP A 242 -29.28 12.39 -5.80
CA ASP A 242 -29.08 13.52 -6.71
C ASP A 242 -28.07 14.55 -6.16
N LYS A 243 -28.01 14.72 -4.84
CA LYS A 243 -27.02 15.61 -4.19
C LYS A 243 -25.60 15.06 -4.22
N ILE A 244 -25.42 13.77 -3.94
CA ILE A 244 -24.09 13.11 -4.05
C ILE A 244 -23.61 13.11 -5.49
N LYS A 245 -24.52 12.90 -6.44
CA LYS A 245 -24.21 12.98 -7.87
C LYS A 245 -23.76 14.38 -8.29
N SER A 246 -24.46 15.42 -7.82
CA SER A 246 -24.07 16.82 -8.11
C SER A 246 -22.72 17.21 -7.48
N PHE A 247 -22.41 16.66 -6.30
CA PHE A 247 -21.13 16.90 -5.61
C PHE A 247 -19.96 16.25 -6.36
N PHE A 248 -20.11 15.01 -6.83
CA PHE A 248 -19.09 14.36 -7.66
C PHE A 248 -18.94 15.00 -9.05
N GLN A 249 -20.03 15.49 -9.64
CA GLN A 249 -19.98 16.21 -10.91
C GLN A 249 -19.25 17.56 -10.81
N SER A 250 -19.18 18.17 -9.62
CA SER A 250 -18.42 19.41 -9.40
C SER A 250 -16.90 19.23 -9.30
N PHE A 251 -16.42 17.97 -9.23
CA PHE A 251 -15.01 17.62 -9.10
C PHE A 251 -14.41 16.96 -10.36
N LEU A 252 -15.19 16.83 -11.44
CA LEU A 252 -14.69 16.49 -12.77
C LEU A 252 -14.55 17.79 -13.58
N PRO A 253 -13.46 17.97 -14.36
CA PRO A 253 -13.27 19.15 -15.21
C PRO A 253 -14.29 19.22 -16.35
#